data_AF-A0A2E6A3Q8-F1
#
_entry.id   AF-A0A2E6A3Q8-F1
#
_cell.length_a   1.000
_cell.length_b   1.000
_cell.length_c   1.000
_cell.angle_alpha   90.00
_cell.angle_beta   90.00
_cell.angle_gamma   90.00
#
_symmetry.space_group_name_H-M   'P 1'
#
loop_
_entity.id
_entity.type
_entity.pdbx_description
1 polymer ?
#
loop_
_entity_poly.entity_id
_entity_poly.type
_entity_poly.pdbx_seq_one_letter_code
_entity_poly.pdbx_strand_id
1 'polypeptide(L)'
;MSLRRAFDLNDDALEETAKLAITATDEAEDFYQFTSLVNEHYRAGEKQALVEDLWRVAWADGAVDKYEAHFIRRISGLIHVPHSQFIQAKQRARPQ
;
A
#
# COMPACT_ATOMS: atom_id res chain seq x y z
N MET A 1 26.08 4.80 34.06
CA MET A 1 26.95 3.96 33.21
C MET A 1 26.14 2.69 32.92
N SER A 2 25.43 2.53 31.80
CA SER A 2 25.96 1.73 30.68
C SER A 2 25.08 1.67 29.40
N LEU A 3 24.29 2.69 29.04
CA LEU A 3 23.57 2.69 27.74
C LEU A 3 23.73 3.97 26.91
N ARG A 4 24.50 4.94 27.40
CA ARG A 4 24.65 6.27 26.77
C ARG A 4 25.95 6.47 25.97
N ARG A 5 26.76 5.41 25.79
CA ARG A 5 28.07 5.48 25.10
C ARG A 5 28.21 4.58 23.88
N ALA A 6 27.20 3.75 23.56
CA ALA A 6 27.29 2.83 22.43
C ALA A 6 26.73 3.40 21.13
N PHE A 7 25.84 4.40 21.21
CA PHE A 7 25.15 4.93 20.04
C PHE A 7 24.98 6.44 20.19
N ASP A 8 25.88 7.16 19.53
CA ASP A 8 25.81 8.60 19.27
C ASP A 8 24.68 8.87 18.26
N LEU A 9 23.46 8.45 18.60
CA LEU A 9 22.29 8.53 17.74
C LEU A 9 21.44 9.72 18.20
N ASN A 10 21.53 10.77 17.39
CA ASN A 10 20.69 11.95 17.33
C ASN A 10 19.22 11.60 17.66
N ASP A 11 18.63 12.24 18.67
CA ASP A 11 17.29 11.91 19.21
C ASP A 11 16.18 11.93 18.13
N ASP A 12 16.38 12.67 17.03
CA ASP A 12 15.46 12.73 15.88
C ASP A 12 15.34 11.42 15.08
N ALA A 13 16.40 10.60 15.03
CA ALA A 13 16.38 9.35 14.26
C ALA A 13 15.59 8.24 14.97
N LEU A 14 15.53 8.29 16.29
CA LEU A 14 14.81 7.31 17.11
C LEU A 14 13.29 7.54 17.01
N GLU A 15 12.85 8.79 16.96
CA GLU A 15 11.43 9.13 16.83
C GLU A 15 10.90 8.83 15.42
N GLU A 16 11.70 9.03 14.37
CA GLU A 16 11.36 8.61 13.00
C GLU A 16 11.27 7.09 12.88
N THR A 17 12.27 6.37 13.41
CA THR A 17 12.27 4.90 13.38
C THR A 17 11.08 4.32 14.16
N ALA A 18 10.69 4.94 15.28
CA ALA A 18 9.50 4.55 16.03
C ALA A 18 8.19 4.86 15.28
N LYS A 19 8.09 6.00 14.58
CA LYS A 19 6.94 6.33 13.72
C LYS A 19 6.82 5.38 12.53
N LEU A 20 7.94 5.00 11.91
CA LEU A 20 8.00 3.98 10.85
C LEU A 20 7.58 2.59 11.37
N ALA A 21 8.02 2.22 12.58
CA ALA A 21 7.64 0.95 13.21
C ALA A 21 6.14 0.90 13.56
N ILE A 22 5.58 1.99 14.12
CA ILE A 22 4.16 2.09 14.50
C ILE A 22 3.24 2.12 13.25
N THR A 23 3.68 2.74 12.16
CA THR A 23 2.93 2.71 10.87
C THR A 23 2.98 1.32 10.21
N ALA A 24 3.93 0.47 10.62
CA ALA A 24 4.17 -0.84 10.06
C ALA A 24 3.50 -2.00 10.83
N THR A 25 2.89 -1.78 12.00
CA THR A 25 2.52 -2.91 12.88
C THR A 25 1.06 -3.35 12.83
N ASP A 26 0.06 -2.46 12.78
CA ASP A 26 -1.36 -2.94 12.88
C ASP A 26 -2.07 -3.13 11.54
N GLU A 27 -1.84 -2.27 10.55
CA GLU A 27 -2.46 -2.40 9.22
C GLU A 27 -1.54 -3.09 8.21
N ALA A 28 -0.23 -2.92 8.35
CA ALA A 28 0.70 -3.44 7.37
C ALA A 28 0.86 -4.96 7.48
N GLU A 29 0.69 -5.56 8.66
CA GLU A 29 0.81 -7.01 8.84
C GLU A 29 -0.27 -7.77 8.05
N ASP A 30 -1.52 -7.27 8.07
CA ASP A 30 -2.65 -7.89 7.37
C ASP A 30 -2.55 -7.72 5.83
N PHE A 31 -2.21 -6.51 5.35
CA PHE A 31 -1.99 -6.29 3.92
C PHE A 31 -0.79 -7.07 3.40
N TYR A 32 0.28 -7.23 4.18
CA TYR A 32 1.46 -7.97 3.73
C TYR A 32 1.12 -9.45 3.53
N GLN A 33 0.38 -10.07 4.44
CA GLN A 33 -0.07 -11.45 4.29
C GLN A 33 -0.96 -11.62 3.04
N PHE A 34 -1.95 -10.74 2.86
CA PHE A 34 -2.85 -10.81 1.70
C PHE A 34 -2.13 -10.54 0.37
N THR A 35 -1.30 -9.50 0.31
CA THR A 35 -0.57 -9.14 -0.90
C THR A 35 0.51 -10.17 -1.25
N SER A 36 1.06 -10.88 -0.26
CA SER A 36 1.99 -12.00 -0.47
C SER A 36 1.29 -13.17 -1.17
N LEU A 37 0.09 -13.54 -0.75
CA LEU A 37 -0.72 -14.58 -1.41
C LEU A 37 -1.11 -14.18 -2.85
N VAL A 38 -1.48 -12.92 -3.06
CA VAL A 38 -1.73 -12.41 -4.41
C VAL A 38 -0.46 -12.46 -5.25
N ASN A 39 0.70 -12.13 -4.67
CA ASN A 39 1.97 -12.18 -5.38
C ASN A 39 2.37 -13.60 -5.79
N GLU A 40 2.07 -14.59 -4.95
CA GLU A 40 2.36 -16.01 -5.19
C GLU A 40 1.41 -16.65 -6.20
N HIS A 41 0.11 -16.35 -6.12
CA HIS A 41 -0.91 -17.07 -6.88
C HIS A 41 -1.41 -16.34 -8.14
N TYR A 42 -1.29 -15.02 -8.21
CA TYR A 42 -1.85 -14.25 -9.33
C TYR A 42 -0.77 -13.95 -10.38
N ARG A 43 -1.14 -14.12 -11.65
CA ARG A 43 -0.35 -13.63 -12.79
C ARG A 43 -0.56 -12.13 -12.97
N ALA A 44 0.31 -11.50 -13.75
CA ALA A 44 0.28 -10.05 -13.98
C ALA A 44 -1.10 -9.50 -14.40
N GLY A 45 -1.81 -10.21 -15.30
CA GLY A 45 -3.15 -9.81 -15.73
C GLY A 45 -4.22 -9.92 -14.62
N GLU A 46 -4.11 -10.90 -13.74
CA GLU A 46 -5.02 -11.09 -12.61
C GLU A 46 -4.78 -10.01 -11.54
N LYS A 47 -3.51 -9.64 -11.30
CA LYS A 47 -3.16 -8.52 -10.43
C LYS A 47 -3.69 -7.19 -10.97
N GLN A 48 -3.64 -7.01 -12.29
CA GLN A 48 -4.24 -5.84 -12.94
C GLN A 48 -5.75 -5.78 -12.73
N ALA A 49 -6.44 -6.90 -12.93
CA ALA A 49 -7.88 -7.00 -12.74
C ALA A 49 -8.27 -6.69 -11.28
N LEU A 50 -7.50 -7.20 -10.31
CA LEU A 50 -7.71 -6.89 -8.89
C LEU A 50 -7.63 -5.38 -8.60
N VAL A 51 -6.63 -4.68 -9.14
CA VAL A 51 -6.51 -3.23 -8.99
C VAL A 51 -7.68 -2.50 -9.66
N GLU A 52 -8.17 -2.98 -10.80
CA GLU A 52 -9.36 -2.43 -11.46
C GLU A 52 -10.62 -2.61 -10.62
N ASP A 53 -10.82 -3.77 -10.00
CA ASP A 53 -11.95 -4.03 -9.12
C ASP A 53 -11.91 -3.16 -7.86
N LEU A 54 -10.73 -2.95 -7.27
CA LEU A 54 -10.56 -2.00 -6.16
C LEU A 54 -10.98 -0.58 -6.55
N TRP A 55 -10.65 -0.14 -7.77
CA TRP A 55 -11.11 1.15 -8.27
C TRP A 55 -12.63 1.18 -8.49
N ARG A 56 -13.24 0.09 -8.97
CA ARG A 56 -14.71 0.03 -9.13
C ARG A 56 -15.44 0.15 -7.80
N VAL A 57 -14.91 -0.46 -6.75
CA VAL A 57 -15.45 -0.34 -5.39
C VAL A 57 -15.34 1.10 -4.89
N ALA A 58 -14.18 1.75 -5.05
CA ALA A 58 -14.02 3.15 -4.66
C ALA A 58 -14.93 4.10 -5.47
N TRP A 59 -15.30 3.74 -6.70
CA TRP A 59 -16.27 4.49 -7.49
C TRP A 59 -17.73 4.21 -7.12
N ALA A 60 -18.04 3.19 -6.32
CA ALA A 60 -19.41 2.78 -6.02
C ALA A 60 -20.21 3.89 -5.32
N ASP A 61 -19.53 4.70 -4.50
CA ASP A 61 -20.12 5.83 -3.79
C ASP A 61 -20.15 7.14 -4.62
N GLY A 62 -19.76 7.07 -5.90
CA GLY A 62 -19.88 8.14 -6.88
C GLY A 62 -18.69 9.11 -6.95
N ALA A 63 -17.76 9.05 -5.98
CA ALA A 63 -16.52 9.80 -6.03
C ALA A 63 -15.42 9.06 -5.28
N VAL A 64 -14.22 9.00 -5.87
CA VAL A 64 -13.06 8.45 -5.18
C VAL A 64 -12.36 9.55 -4.40
N ASP A 65 -12.21 9.37 -3.09
CA ASP A 65 -11.48 10.31 -2.25
C ASP A 65 -9.96 10.05 -2.23
N LYS A 66 -9.23 10.93 -1.52
CA LYS A 66 -7.77 10.86 -1.42
C LYS A 66 -7.27 9.65 -0.61
N TYR A 67 -8.03 9.17 0.36
CA TYR A 67 -7.68 8.04 1.22
C TYR A 67 -7.85 6.73 0.44
N GLU A 68 -8.94 6.58 -0.30
CA GLU A 68 -9.18 5.43 -1.17
C GLU A 68 -8.12 5.36 -2.28
N ALA A 69 -7.84 6.48 -2.95
CA ALA A 69 -6.79 6.52 -3.97
C ALA A 69 -5.41 6.17 -3.39
N HIS A 70 -5.10 6.63 -2.17
CA HIS A 70 -3.87 6.29 -1.46
C HIS A 70 -3.82 4.80 -1.08
N PHE A 71 -4.95 4.25 -0.62
CA PHE A 71 -5.09 2.84 -0.28
C PHE A 71 -4.85 1.92 -1.48
N ILE A 72 -5.53 2.16 -2.60
CA ILE A 72 -5.37 1.38 -3.83
C ILE A 72 -3.93 1.52 -4.35
N ARG A 73 -3.33 2.71 -4.24
CA ARG A 73 -1.92 2.92 -4.59
C ARG A 73 -0.97 2.08 -3.74
N ARG A 74 -1.18 2.03 -2.42
CA ARG A 74 -0.39 1.20 -1.50
C ARG A 74 -0.50 -0.28 -1.88
N ILE A 75 -1.70 -0.80 -2.09
CA ILE A 75 -1.91 -2.18 -2.53
C ILE A 75 -1.20 -2.45 -3.86
N SER A 76 -1.38 -1.59 -4.86
CA SER A 76 -0.77 -1.77 -6.18
C SER A 76 0.76 -1.87 -6.12
N GLY A 77 1.39 -1.12 -5.21
CA GLY A 77 2.83 -1.19 -4.95
C GLY A 77 3.24 -2.52 -4.32
N LEU A 78 2.46 -3.01 -3.35
CA LEU A 78 2.72 -4.28 -2.65
C LEU A 78 2.58 -5.50 -3.56
N ILE A 79 1.62 -5.50 -4.49
CA ILE A 79 1.43 -6.60 -5.45
C ILE A 79 2.25 -6.43 -6.75
N HIS A 80 3.19 -5.48 -6.77
CA HIS A 80 4.08 -5.21 -7.90
C HIS A 80 3.37 -4.91 -9.23
N VAL A 81 2.23 -4.22 -9.20
CA VAL A 81 1.54 -3.76 -10.42
C VAL A 81 2.26 -2.51 -10.96
N PRO A 82 2.66 -2.49 -12.24
CA PRO A 82 3.31 -1.32 -12.83
C PRO A 82 2.43 -0.07 -12.75
N HIS A 83 3.06 1.10 -12.54
CA HIS A 83 2.33 2.37 -12.44
C HIS A 83 1.46 2.66 -13.67
N SER A 84 1.92 2.29 -14.87
CA SER A 84 1.14 2.43 -16.11
C SER A 84 -0.18 1.65 -16.06
N GLN A 85 -0.17 0.44 -15.51
CA GLN A 85 -1.37 -0.39 -15.38
C GLN A 85 -2.30 0.12 -14.29
N PHE A 86 -1.76 0.67 -13.19
CA PHE A 86 -2.56 1.34 -12.16
C PHE A 86 -3.36 2.51 -12.73
N ILE A 87 -2.75 3.36 -13.56
CA ILE A 87 -3.43 4.49 -14.21
C ILE A 87 -4.49 3.99 -15.19
N GLN A 88 -4.20 2.95 -15.98
CA GLN A 88 -5.17 2.34 -16.90
C GLN A 88 -6.36 1.72 -16.16
N ALA A 89 -6.12 1.01 -15.06
CA ALA A 89 -7.15 0.42 -14.22
C ALA A 89 -8.11 1.50 -13.68
N LYS A 90 -7.56 2.62 -13.17
CA LYS A 90 -8.35 3.78 -12.74
C LYS A 90 -9.24 4.33 -13.86
N GLN A 91 -8.71 4.42 -15.08
CA GLN A 91 -9.46 4.94 -16.23
C GLN A 91 -10.60 3.99 -16.65
N ARG A 92 -10.34 2.68 -16.66
CA ARG A 92 -11.35 1.66 -17.02
C ARG A 92 -12.47 1.53 -15.99
N ALA A 93 -12.12 1.67 -14.71
CA ALA A 93 -13.08 1.57 -13.61
C ALA A 93 -13.96 2.81 -13.45
N ARG A 94 -13.65 3.91 -14.15
CA ARG A 94 -14.43 5.15 -14.02
C ARG A 94 -15.85 4.91 -14.54
N PRO A 95 -16.90 5.12 -13.73
CA PRO A 95 -18.27 5.01 -14.19
C PRO A 95 -18.54 6.05 -15.29
N GLN A 96 -19.37 5.67 -16.27
CA GLN A 96 -19.82 6.54 -17.36
C GLN A 96 -20.92 7.49 -16.88
#